data_AF-A0A5M6IDE5-F1
#
_entry.id   AF-A0A5M6IDE5-F1
#
_cell.length_a   1.000
_cell.length_b   1.000
_cell.length_c   1.000
_cell.angle_alpha   90.00
_cell.angle_beta   90.00
_cell.angle_gamma   90.00
#
_symmetry.space_group_name_H-M   'P 1'
#
loop_
_entity.id
_entity.type
_entity.pdbx_description
1 polymer ?
#
loop_
_entity_poly.entity_id
_entity_poly.type
_entity_poly.pdbx_seq_one_letter_code
_entity_poly.pdbx_strand_id
1 'polypeptide(L)' 'MSWLLDAFADVPEPRAPNARHDLLEVLTIALVASICGAEDCSDFAGDREGLFREFLTLKHGIPSHDT' A
#
# COMPACT_ATOMS: atom_id res chain seq x y z
N MET A 1 -4.81 0.47 15.79
CA MET A 1 -4.38 -0.48 14.75
C MET A 1 -2.96 -0.08 14.30
N SER A 2 -1.98 -0.12 15.21
CA SER A 2 -0.60 0.37 14.94
C SER A 2 0.40 -0.74 14.62
N TRP A 3 0.02 -2.01 14.76
CA TRP A 3 0.96 -3.13 14.66
C TRP A 3 1.72 -3.16 13.33
N LEU A 4 1.10 -2.70 12.23
CA LEU A 4 1.76 -2.60 10.93
C LEU A 4 2.81 -1.49 10.93
N LEU A 5 2.50 -0.32 11.52
CA LEU A 5 3.49 0.76 11.68
C LEU A 5 4.66 0.28 12.55
N ASP A 6 4.36 -0.40 13.65
CA ASP A 6 5.36 -0.89 14.60
C ASP A 6 6.23 -1.99 13.98
N ALA A 7 5.64 -2.89 13.18
CA ALA A 7 6.37 -3.98 12.51
C ALA A 7 7.37 -3.48 11.46
N PHE A 8 7.10 -2.32 10.85
CA PHE A 8 7.93 -1.73 9.81
C PHE A 8 8.66 -0.46 10.26
N ALA A 9 8.62 -0.11 11.55
CA ALA A 9 9.18 1.14 12.08
C ALA A 9 10.69 1.30 11.83
N ASP A 10 11.42 0.19 11.86
CA ASP A 10 12.87 0.16 11.66
C ASP A 10 13.27 -0.13 10.20
N VAL A 11 12.30 -0.31 9.29
CA VAL A 11 12.57 -0.57 7.88
C VAL A 11 12.84 0.76 7.16
N PRO A 12 14.08 1.01 6.70
CA PRO A 12 14.35 2.19 5.90
C PRO A 12 13.59 2.10 4.57
N GLU A 13 13.06 3.23 4.09
CA GLU A 13 12.33 3.32 2.82
C GLU A 13 13.21 2.83 1.64
N PRO A 14 12.97 1.61 1.09
CA PRO A 14 13.87 1.02 0.11
C PRO A 14 13.80 1.73 -1.25
N ARG A 15 12.70 2.44 -1.53
CA ARG A 15 12.48 3.15 -2.80
C ARG A 15 13.12 4.54 -2.81
N ALA A 16 13.52 5.03 -1.63
CA ALA A 16 14.15 6.31 -1.32
C ALA A 16 13.87 7.42 -2.35
N PRO A 17 14.79 7.85 -3.24
CA PRO A 17 14.57 9.05 -4.08
C PRO A 17 13.33 8.98 -4.99
N ASN A 18 12.79 7.77 -5.23
CA ASN A 18 11.64 7.54 -6.09
C ASN A 18 10.36 7.22 -5.31
N ALA A 19 10.38 7.28 -3.97
CA ALA A 19 9.20 7.02 -3.15
C ALA A 19 8.11 8.05 -3.43
N ARG A 20 7.11 7.65 -4.23
CA ARG A 20 5.93 8.46 -4.53
C ARG A 20 4.79 8.15 -3.58
N HIS A 21 4.58 6.89 -3.21
CA HIS A 21 3.50 6.49 -2.32
C HIS A 21 4.07 6.15 -0.95
N ASP A 22 3.30 6.37 0.11
CA ASP A 22 3.73 6.00 1.46
C ASP A 22 3.95 4.48 1.55
N LEU A 23 5.07 4.05 2.14
CA LEU A 23 5.44 2.63 2.19
C LEU A 23 4.37 1.79 2.88
N LEU A 24 3.78 2.32 3.95
CA LEU A 24 2.81 1.59 4.74
C LEU A 24 1.48 1.50 4.01
N GLU A 25 1.11 2.52 3.23
CA GLU A 25 -0.06 2.42 2.34
C GLU A 25 0.14 1.33 1.28
N VAL A 26 1.32 1.25 0.66
CA VAL A 26 1.65 0.19 -0.32
C VAL A 26 1.63 -1.20 0.33
N LEU A 27 2.27 -1.35 1.49
CA LEU A 27 2.30 -2.62 2.22
C LEU A 27 0.90 -3.04 2.70
N THR A 28 0.06 -2.09 3.10
CA THR A 28 -1.33 -2.36 3.46
C THR A 28 -2.11 -2.90 2.27
N ILE A 29 -1.98 -2.26 1.10
CA ILE A 29 -2.62 -2.72 -0.13
C ILE A 29 -2.15 -4.14 -0.49
N ALA A 30 -0.83 -4.38 -0.50
CA ALA A 30 -0.26 -5.68 -0.81
C ALA A 30 -0.72 -6.77 0.17
N LEU A 31 -0.79 -6.46 1.46
CA LEU A 31 -1.27 -7.38 2.49
C LEU A 31 -2.75 -7.73 2.30
N VAL A 32 -3.62 -6.73 2.10
CA VAL A 32 -5.05 -6.95 1.89
C VAL A 32 -5.28 -7.76 0.62
N ALA A 33 -4.61 -7.41 -0.49
CA ALA A 33 -4.66 -8.16 -1.74
C ALA A 33 -4.22 -9.62 -1.52
N SER A 34 -3.13 -9.85 -0.79
CA SER A 34 -2.61 -11.19 -0.48
C SER A 34 -3.60 -12.03 0.33
N ILE A 35 -4.23 -11.43 1.35
CA ILE A 35 -5.26 -12.09 2.19
C ILE A 35 -6.49 -12.45 1.34
N CYS A 36 -6.85 -11.59 0.39
CA CYS A 36 -7.96 -11.84 -0.55
C CYS A 36 -7.59 -12.80 -1.69
N GLY A 37 -6.34 -13.27 -1.78
CA GLY A 37 -5.88 -14.16 -2.85
C GLY A 37 -5.80 -13.48 -4.22
N ALA A 38 -5.63 -12.16 -4.26
CA ALA A 38 -5.42 -11.44 -5.50
C ALA A 38 -4.01 -11.71 -6.04
N GLU A 39 -3.91 -11.93 -7.36
CA GLU A 39 -2.63 -12.12 -8.04
C GLU A 39 -1.91 -10.80 -8.31
N ASP A 40 -2.69 -9.71 -8.51
CA ASP A 40 -2.16 -8.37 -8.69
C ASP A 40 -2.77 -7.38 -7.69
N CYS A 41 -1.92 -6.71 -6.93
CA CYS A 41 -2.36 -5.77 -5.88
C CYS A 41 -2.75 -4.39 -6.43
N SER A 42 -2.19 -3.97 -7.57
CA SER A 42 -2.48 -2.67 -8.18
C SER A 42 -3.88 -2.70 -8.80
N ASP A 43 -4.19 -3.75 -9.57
CA ASP A 43 -5.52 -3.99 -10.14
C ASP A 43 -6.56 -4.19 -9.04
N PHE A 44 -6.24 -5.01 -8.03
CA PHE A 44 -7.13 -5.25 -6.88
C PHE A 44 -7.51 -3.95 -6.17
N ALA A 45 -6.54 -3.05 -5.99
CA ALA A 45 -6.72 -1.78 -5.31
C ALA A 45 -7.39 -0.72 -6.21
N GLY A 46 -7.13 -0.74 -7.52
CA GLY A 46 -7.84 0.10 -8.49
C GLY A 46 -9.34 -0.17 -8.50
N ASP A 47 -9.74 -1.44 -8.57
CA ASP A 47 -11.15 -1.87 -8.51
C ASP A 47 -11.85 -1.50 -7.18
N ARG A 48 -11.07 -1.25 -6.13
CA ARG A 48 -11.53 -1.03 -4.75
C ARG A 48 -10.99 0.28 -4.17
N GLU A 49 -10.67 1.26 -5.00
CA GLU A 49 -10.04 2.51 -4.54
C GLU A 49 -10.90 3.18 -3.46
N GLY A 50 -12.23 3.16 -3.63
CA GLY A 50 -13.18 3.69 -2.65
C GLY A 50 -13.02 3.06 -1.26
N LEU A 51 -12.86 1.73 -1.19
CA LEU A 51 -12.63 1.01 0.06
C LEU A 51 -11.30 1.43 0.71
N PHE A 52 -10.23 1.47 -0.07
CA PHE A 52 -8.91 1.85 0.45
C PHE A 52 -8.87 3.30 0.95
N ARG A 53 -9.61 4.21 0.31
CA ARG A 53 -9.74 5.61 0.76
C ARG A 53 -10.50 5.78 2.08
N GLU A 54 -11.21 4.76 2.56
CA GLU A 54 -11.84 4.82 3.89
C GLU A 54 -10.82 4.81 5.03
N PHE A 55 -9.62 4.26 4.80
CA PHE A 55 -8.60 4.09 5.84
C PHE A 55 -7.16 4.42 5.41
N LEU A 56 -6.92 4.72 4.14
CA LEU A 56 -5.66 5.22 3.60
C LEU A 56 -5.82 6.64 3.03
N THR A 57 -4.76 7.44 3.07
CA THR A 57 -4.73 8.78 2.50
C THR A 57 -4.61 8.73 0.98
N LEU A 58 -3.74 7.86 0.45
CA LEU A 58 -3.48 7.68 -0.98
C LEU A 58 -3.24 9.01 -1.68
N LYS A 59 -2.26 9.78 -1.18
CA LYS A 59 -1.97 11.16 -1.62
C LYS A 59 -1.77 11.27 -3.14
N HIS A 60 -1.22 10.23 -3.76
CA HIS A 60 -0.96 10.17 -5.21
C HIS A 60 -1.81 9.11 -5.93
N GLY A 61 -2.91 8.66 -5.30
CA GLY A 61 -3.77 7.61 -5.84
C GLY A 61 -3.25 6.20 -5.54
N ILE A 62 -3.77 5.23 -6.30
CA ILE A 62 -3.36 3.82 -6.20
C ILE A 62 -1.95 3.64 -6.77
N PRO A 63 -1.04 2.96 -6.06
CA PRO A 63 0.28 2.58 -6.58
C PRO A 63 0.14 1.77 -7.88
N SER A 64 1.00 2.02 -8.85
CA SER A 64 1.15 1.17 -10.03
C SER A 64 2.25 0.13 -9.83
N HIS A 65 2.45 -0.77 -10.80
CA HIS A 65 3.51 -1.79 -10.76
C HIS A 65 4.94 -1.24 -10.58
N ASP A 66 5.20 0.01 -10.98
CA ASP A 66 6.54 0.63 -10.94
C ASP A 66 6.80 1.46 -9.66
N THR A 67 5.89 1.41 -8.69
CA THR A 67 5.85 2.30 -7.52
C THR A 67 6.49 1.71 -6.27
#